data_AF-A0A0M0JPV8-F1
#
_entry.id   AF-A0A0M0JPV8-F1
#
_cell.length_a   1.000
_cell.length_b   1.000
_cell.length_c   1.000
_cell.angle_alpha   90.00
_cell.angle_beta   90.00
_cell.angle_gamma   90.00
#
_symmetry.space_group_name_H-M   'P 1'
#
loop_
_entity.id
_entity.type
_entity.pdbx_description
1 polymer ?
#
loop_
_entity_poly.entity_id
_entity_poly.type
_entity_poly.pdbx_seq_one_letter_code
_entity_poly.pdbx_strand_id
1 'polypeptide(L)'
;MLSLFVHSLPGVCAVCTHCKDTITPAHLDAACPLVVGIAANAQLFATKSLAGSPTLTYSLTHEMAAHFTRPVVDAIMGIACAPCQGAQVDLKSTAYTAANAVVKAAVYGHASFAEASAELAERMDAATTDLEVNKIRGALDSLKLGVESAIHTSSGVLAFCWAKISTVLSKRSDPTFKLEVGKGKAASHTATLVRPKNEAEFYEMIHLFIMLTVALGMASATIVSKFLDDVVYSAIRMKESWKVAHELLMLYFREIDLDPMRLMHMGNVYRRGGQDTLLSEARRNAAAFFRAGGGNLQLEGAIDTIKDTKTIKPNGNGDDKSKRPCADFNAGRPCKQLKPDGSCVFAHACNQFVSDKGPNGYCFGDHVRPDCKYDDAKKLKAPAK
;
A
#
# COMPACT_ATOMS: atom_id res chain seq x y z
N MET A 1 54.15 -35.64 13.69
CA MET A 1 53.12 -36.68 13.48
C MET A 1 51.83 -36.29 14.19
N LEU A 2 50.98 -35.48 13.55
CA LEU A 2 49.52 -35.48 13.77
C LEU A 2 48.86 -34.69 12.63
N SER A 3 49.12 -35.15 11.42
CA SER A 3 48.48 -34.70 10.19
C SER A 3 48.20 -35.97 9.41
N LEU A 4 46.94 -36.16 8.98
CA LEU A 4 46.33 -37.35 8.34
C LEU A 4 45.38 -38.10 9.28
N PHE A 5 44.17 -38.39 8.78
CA PHE A 5 43.01 -39.08 9.39
C PHE A 5 41.83 -38.24 9.93
N VAL A 6 41.42 -37.19 9.22
CA VAL A 6 39.99 -36.77 9.20
C VAL A 6 39.50 -36.60 7.75
N HIS A 7 39.88 -37.51 6.85
CA HIS A 7 39.49 -37.47 5.43
C HIS A 7 38.65 -38.68 4.99
N SER A 8 38.00 -39.39 5.90
CA SER A 8 37.24 -40.61 5.53
C SER A 8 36.06 -40.91 6.44
N LEU A 9 35.23 -39.91 6.70
CA LEU A 9 33.81 -40.16 6.93
C LEU A 9 33.09 -39.61 5.70
N PRO A 10 32.18 -40.37 5.05
CA PRO A 10 31.24 -39.78 4.11
C PRO A 10 30.37 -38.84 4.95
N GLY A 11 30.82 -37.59 5.10
CA GLY A 11 30.05 -36.54 5.73
C GLY A 11 28.75 -36.47 4.96
N VAL A 12 27.65 -36.80 5.65
CA VAL A 12 26.26 -36.62 5.22
C VAL A 12 26.22 -35.50 4.18
N CYS A 13 25.76 -35.78 2.95
CA CYS A 13 25.47 -34.73 1.97
C CYS A 13 24.52 -33.75 2.66
N ALA A 14 25.09 -32.71 3.24
CA ALA A 14 24.37 -31.84 4.15
C ALA A 14 23.51 -30.97 3.26
N VAL A 15 22.23 -31.33 3.20
CA VAL A 15 21.20 -30.50 2.59
C VAL A 15 21.42 -29.06 3.04
N CYS A 16 21.60 -28.15 2.08
CA CYS A 16 21.97 -26.77 2.35
C CYS A 16 21.04 -26.20 3.43
N THR A 17 21.60 -25.68 4.54
CA THR A 17 20.77 -25.31 5.69
C THR A 17 19.84 -24.15 5.40
N HIS A 18 20.18 -23.34 4.39
CA HIS A 18 19.45 -22.16 3.95
C HIS A 18 18.35 -22.44 2.93
N CYS A 19 18.66 -23.15 1.84
CA CYS A 19 17.68 -23.40 0.77
C CYS A 19 17.08 -24.82 0.81
N LYS A 20 17.57 -25.69 1.69
CA LYS A 20 17.17 -27.10 1.77
C LYS A 20 17.26 -27.84 0.42
N ASP A 21 18.32 -27.56 -0.35
CA ASP A 21 18.58 -28.07 -1.71
C ASP A 21 17.48 -27.81 -2.75
N THR A 22 16.63 -26.81 -2.50
CA THR A 22 15.63 -26.37 -3.50
C THR A 22 16.24 -25.61 -4.67
N ILE A 23 17.51 -25.19 -4.57
CA ILE A 23 18.23 -24.42 -5.59
C ILE A 23 19.34 -25.27 -6.18
N THR A 24 19.32 -25.43 -7.52
CA THR A 24 20.33 -26.17 -8.27
C THR A 24 21.41 -25.23 -8.85
N PRO A 25 22.64 -25.73 -9.09
CA PRO A 25 23.17 -27.03 -8.65
C PRO A 25 23.45 -27.09 -7.14
N ALA A 26 23.80 -28.28 -6.64
CA ALA A 26 24.21 -28.47 -5.25
C ALA A 26 25.39 -27.56 -4.90
N HIS A 27 25.37 -26.99 -3.69
CA HIS A 27 26.29 -25.96 -3.25
C HIS A 27 26.54 -26.06 -1.74
N LEU A 28 27.64 -25.46 -1.28
CA LEU A 28 27.93 -25.31 0.15
C LEU A 28 27.08 -24.18 0.75
N ASP A 29 26.77 -24.26 2.05
CA ASP A 29 25.99 -23.25 2.78
C ASP A 29 26.49 -21.81 2.56
N ALA A 30 27.81 -21.60 2.66
CA ALA A 30 28.43 -20.29 2.45
C ALA A 30 28.28 -19.75 1.02
N ALA A 31 28.09 -20.64 0.04
CA ALA A 31 27.89 -20.31 -1.37
C ALA A 31 26.41 -20.37 -1.77
N CYS A 32 25.48 -20.46 -0.80
CA CYS A 32 24.06 -20.55 -1.10
C CYS A 32 23.57 -19.33 -1.88
N PRO A 33 23.02 -19.50 -3.11
CA PRO A 33 22.56 -18.38 -3.93
C PRO A 33 21.54 -17.49 -3.23
N LEU A 34 20.71 -18.07 -2.33
CA LEU A 34 19.78 -17.32 -1.50
C LEU A 34 20.50 -16.34 -0.56
N VAL A 35 21.50 -16.82 0.19
CA VAL A 35 22.24 -16.03 1.17
C VAL A 35 23.10 -14.98 0.48
N VAL A 36 23.80 -15.38 -0.58
CA VAL A 36 24.63 -14.47 -1.40
C VAL A 36 23.76 -13.36 -2.00
N GLY A 37 22.58 -13.70 -2.52
CA GLY A 37 21.63 -12.72 -3.07
C GLY A 37 21.13 -11.72 -2.03
N ILE A 38 20.71 -12.19 -0.85
CA ILE A 38 20.26 -11.32 0.24
C ILE A 38 21.39 -10.39 0.72
N ALA A 39 22.61 -10.92 0.87
CA ALA A 39 23.77 -10.12 1.26
C ALA A 39 24.09 -9.04 0.22
N ALA A 40 24.03 -9.37 -1.08
CA ALA A 40 24.23 -8.40 -2.16
C ALA A 40 23.14 -7.31 -2.14
N ASN A 41 21.88 -7.68 -1.92
CA ASN A 41 20.79 -6.71 -1.80
C ASN A 41 20.99 -5.77 -0.61
N ALA A 42 21.37 -6.30 0.57
CA ALA A 42 21.64 -5.50 1.75
C ALA A 42 22.75 -4.47 1.51
N GLN A 43 23.80 -4.83 0.78
CA GLN A 43 24.87 -3.90 0.41
C GLN A 43 24.39 -2.76 -0.50
N LEU A 44 23.45 -3.04 -1.41
CA LEU A 44 22.84 -2.00 -2.24
C LEU A 44 22.10 -0.96 -1.38
N PHE A 45 21.28 -1.40 -0.43
CA PHE A 45 20.56 -0.49 0.47
C PHE A 45 21.50 0.24 1.45
N ALA A 46 22.55 -0.41 1.94
CA ALA A 46 23.54 0.20 2.82
C ALA A 46 24.34 1.32 2.12
N THR A 47 24.74 1.09 0.87
CA THR A 47 25.51 2.06 0.06
C THR A 47 24.64 3.07 -0.67
N LYS A 48 23.31 2.87 -0.69
CA LYS A 48 22.35 3.65 -1.48
C LYS A 48 22.73 3.76 -2.95
N SER A 49 23.28 2.67 -3.50
CA SER A 49 23.76 2.63 -4.88
C SER A 49 22.59 2.47 -5.86
N LEU A 50 22.13 3.59 -6.42
CA LEU A 50 21.07 3.61 -7.45
C LEU A 50 21.48 2.91 -8.74
N ALA A 51 22.77 2.73 -9.00
CA ALA A 51 23.26 2.00 -10.17
C ALA A 51 22.85 0.52 -10.13
N GLY A 52 22.78 -0.07 -8.93
CA GLY A 52 22.39 -1.47 -8.74
C GLY A 52 20.87 -1.67 -8.66
N SER A 53 20.47 -2.94 -8.71
CA SER A 53 19.09 -3.38 -8.58
C SER A 53 19.04 -4.65 -7.73
N PRO A 54 18.24 -4.69 -6.66
CA PRO A 54 18.06 -5.89 -5.88
C PRO A 54 17.50 -7.04 -6.72
N THR A 55 17.85 -8.28 -6.36
CA THR A 55 17.32 -9.49 -7.01
C THR A 55 16.61 -10.38 -6.00
N LEU A 56 15.43 -10.88 -6.36
CA LEU A 56 14.54 -11.64 -5.46
C LEU A 56 14.28 -13.08 -5.95
N THR A 57 15.08 -13.55 -6.90
CA THR A 57 14.85 -14.77 -7.70
C THR A 57 14.61 -16.03 -6.86
N TYR A 58 15.32 -16.18 -5.73
CA TYR A 58 15.23 -17.38 -4.89
C TYR A 58 14.56 -17.11 -3.53
N SER A 59 14.14 -15.88 -3.27
CA SER A 59 13.72 -15.43 -1.94
C SER A 59 12.21 -15.25 -1.80
N LEU A 60 11.49 -15.12 -2.93
CA LEU A 60 10.05 -14.90 -2.95
C LEU A 60 9.31 -16.11 -3.53
N THR A 61 8.08 -16.32 -3.08
CA THR A 61 7.17 -17.29 -3.70
C THR A 61 6.79 -16.83 -5.11
N HIS A 62 6.35 -17.77 -5.95
CA HIS A 62 5.93 -17.46 -7.33
C HIS A 62 4.83 -16.38 -7.38
N GLU A 63 3.90 -16.40 -6.43
CA GLU A 63 2.86 -15.39 -6.31
C GLU A 63 3.46 -14.00 -6.07
N MET A 64 4.33 -13.86 -5.06
CA MET A 64 4.98 -12.58 -4.79
C MET A 64 5.86 -12.12 -5.95
N ALA A 65 6.61 -13.04 -6.59
CA ALA A 65 7.46 -12.72 -7.73
C ALA A 65 6.67 -12.11 -8.92
N ALA A 66 5.41 -12.51 -9.12
CA ALA A 66 4.54 -11.93 -10.15
C ALA A 66 4.17 -10.47 -9.87
N HIS A 67 4.12 -10.05 -8.60
CA HIS A 67 3.81 -8.67 -8.20
C HIS A 67 5.06 -7.80 -7.99
N PHE A 68 6.18 -8.40 -7.61
CA PHE A 68 7.47 -7.76 -7.42
C PHE A 68 8.37 -7.96 -8.64
N THR A 69 7.89 -7.50 -9.79
CA THR A 69 8.65 -7.51 -11.04
C THR A 69 9.87 -6.59 -10.94
N ARG A 70 10.85 -6.78 -11.84
CA ARG A 70 12.08 -5.98 -11.86
C ARG A 70 11.82 -4.45 -11.79
N PRO A 71 10.89 -3.87 -12.56
CA PRO A 71 10.57 -2.45 -12.45
C PRO A 71 10.06 -2.03 -11.06
N VAL A 72 9.31 -2.89 -10.36
CA VAL A 72 8.82 -2.61 -8.99
C VAL A 72 9.97 -2.64 -7.99
N VAL A 73 10.87 -3.61 -8.11
CA VAL A 73 12.05 -3.71 -7.24
C VAL A 73 13.01 -2.54 -7.47
N ASP A 74 13.17 -2.10 -8.72
CA ASP A 74 13.96 -0.92 -9.06
C ASP A 74 13.33 0.36 -8.48
N ALA A 75 12.00 0.47 -8.51
CA ALA A 75 11.28 1.57 -7.85
C ALA A 75 11.46 1.57 -6.32
N ILE A 76 11.44 0.40 -5.67
CA ILE A 76 11.72 0.27 -4.23
C ILE A 76 13.12 0.80 -3.91
N MET A 77 14.12 0.41 -4.71
CA MET A 77 15.49 0.90 -4.55
C MET A 77 15.58 2.41 -4.78
N GLY A 78 14.88 2.93 -5.79
CA GLY A 78 14.74 4.36 -6.04
C GLY A 78 14.23 5.10 -4.81
N ILE A 79 13.03 4.75 -4.34
CA ILE A 79 12.36 5.39 -3.20
C ILE A 79 13.22 5.28 -1.92
N ALA A 80 13.87 4.15 -1.68
CA ALA A 80 14.75 3.98 -0.50
C ALA A 80 16.01 4.86 -0.54
N CYS A 81 16.50 5.16 -1.74
CA CYS A 81 17.66 6.02 -1.95
C CYS A 81 17.28 7.51 -2.03
N ALA A 82 15.98 7.83 -2.00
CA ALA A 82 15.52 9.21 -2.11
C ALA A 82 16.13 10.08 -1.01
N PRO A 83 16.48 11.34 -1.33
CA PRO A 83 16.81 12.34 -0.31
C PRO A 83 15.64 12.50 0.67
N CYS A 84 15.92 12.98 1.88
CA CYS A 84 14.84 13.39 2.79
C CYS A 84 13.99 14.48 2.12
N GLN A 85 12.67 14.46 2.34
CA GLN A 85 11.78 15.44 1.73
C GLN A 85 12.24 16.87 2.03
N GLY A 86 12.37 17.69 0.98
CA GLY A 86 12.83 19.08 1.08
C GLY A 86 14.35 19.27 1.13
N ALA A 87 15.16 18.20 1.15
CA ALA A 87 16.62 18.30 1.01
C ALA A 87 17.03 18.42 -0.47
N GLN A 88 18.00 19.28 -0.76
CA GLN A 88 18.62 19.35 -2.08
C GLN A 88 19.41 18.07 -2.36
N VAL A 89 19.29 17.55 -3.58
CA VAL A 89 20.05 16.37 -4.01
C VAL A 89 21.43 16.79 -4.48
N ASP A 90 22.45 16.20 -3.86
CA ASP A 90 23.81 16.24 -4.36
C ASP A 90 24.05 15.08 -5.33
N LEU A 91 23.92 15.37 -6.63
CA LEU A 91 24.19 14.42 -7.71
C LEU A 91 25.68 14.08 -7.86
N LYS A 92 26.59 14.79 -7.16
CA LYS A 92 28.03 14.49 -7.14
C LYS A 92 28.41 13.50 -6.04
N SER A 93 27.45 13.14 -5.16
CA SER A 93 27.68 12.15 -4.11
C SER A 93 27.93 10.74 -4.66
N THR A 94 28.55 9.89 -3.84
CA THR A 94 28.95 8.53 -4.22
C THR A 94 27.80 7.67 -4.75
N ALA A 95 26.57 7.96 -4.32
CA ALA A 95 25.34 7.28 -4.72
C ALA A 95 24.98 7.45 -6.20
N TYR A 96 25.45 8.55 -6.84
CA TYR A 96 25.14 8.90 -8.23
C TYR A 96 26.37 8.92 -9.14
N THR A 97 27.47 8.27 -8.74
CA THR A 97 28.73 8.23 -9.50
C THR A 97 28.56 7.72 -10.93
N ALA A 98 27.72 6.71 -11.14
CA ALA A 98 27.45 6.18 -12.47
C ALA A 98 26.42 7.05 -13.23
N ALA A 99 26.64 7.29 -14.53
CA ALA A 99 25.72 8.10 -15.36
C ALA A 99 24.28 7.55 -15.37
N ASN A 100 24.09 6.23 -15.32
CA ASN A 100 22.77 5.62 -15.23
C ASN A 100 22.07 5.88 -13.89
N ALA A 101 22.81 6.12 -12.80
CA ALA A 101 22.25 6.46 -11.49
C ALA A 101 21.65 7.87 -11.50
N VAL A 102 22.23 8.80 -12.27
CA VAL A 102 21.66 10.15 -12.49
C VAL A 102 20.34 10.06 -13.27
N VAL A 103 20.27 9.18 -14.28
CA VAL A 103 19.01 8.93 -15.01
C VAL A 103 17.94 8.38 -14.07
N LYS A 104 18.28 7.37 -13.27
CA LYS A 104 17.38 6.82 -12.25
C LYS A 104 16.96 7.86 -11.21
N ALA A 105 17.86 8.76 -10.82
CA ALA A 105 17.53 9.85 -9.90
C ALA A 105 16.42 10.75 -10.46
N ALA A 106 16.45 11.06 -11.76
CA ALA A 106 15.38 11.82 -12.40
C ALA A 106 14.08 11.01 -12.53
N VAL A 107 14.17 9.74 -12.95
CA VAL A 107 13.00 8.85 -13.09
C VAL A 107 12.30 8.63 -11.75
N TYR A 108 13.04 8.56 -10.64
CA TYR A 108 12.48 8.37 -9.30
C TYR A 108 12.20 9.68 -8.55
N GLY A 109 12.30 10.82 -9.21
CA GLY A 109 11.92 12.12 -8.65
C GLY A 109 12.87 12.66 -7.58
N HIS A 110 14.12 12.20 -7.54
CA HIS A 110 15.16 12.76 -6.65
C HIS A 110 15.60 14.12 -7.17
N ALA A 111 15.78 14.26 -8.48
CA ALA A 111 16.14 15.50 -9.15
C ALA A 111 15.20 15.74 -10.34
N SER A 112 15.10 16.99 -10.79
CA SER A 112 14.38 17.28 -12.02
C SER A 112 15.13 16.75 -13.25
N PHE A 113 14.41 16.48 -14.34
CA PHE A 113 15.02 16.09 -15.61
C PHE A 113 16.00 17.16 -16.14
N ALA A 114 15.75 18.43 -15.84
CA ALA A 114 16.64 19.53 -16.22
C ALA A 114 17.97 19.49 -15.44
N GLU A 115 17.92 19.32 -14.11
CA GLU A 115 19.11 19.18 -13.26
C GLU A 115 19.93 17.94 -13.64
N ALA A 116 19.27 16.80 -13.86
CA ALA A 116 19.93 15.58 -14.31
C ALA A 116 20.59 15.74 -15.69
N SER A 117 19.95 16.47 -16.61
CA SER A 117 20.52 16.76 -17.93
C SER A 117 21.74 17.67 -17.84
N ALA A 118 21.68 18.70 -16.99
CA ALA A 118 22.79 19.62 -16.76
C ALA A 118 24.00 18.90 -16.15
N GLU A 119 23.79 18.05 -15.14
CA GLU A 119 24.85 17.26 -14.51
C GLU A 119 25.48 16.26 -15.50
N LEU A 120 24.67 15.58 -16.33
CA LEU A 120 25.20 14.68 -17.35
C LEU A 120 26.00 15.44 -18.42
N ALA A 121 25.60 16.66 -18.78
CA ALA A 121 26.36 17.51 -19.68
C ALA A 121 27.71 17.94 -19.07
N GLU A 122 27.73 18.38 -17.81
CA GLU A 122 28.96 18.72 -17.09
C GLU A 122 29.94 17.53 -17.04
N ARG A 123 29.44 16.31 -16.80
CA ARG A 123 30.25 15.09 -16.83
C ARG A 123 30.77 14.75 -18.22
N MET A 124 30.01 15.06 -19.26
CA MET A 124 30.42 14.82 -20.64
C MET A 124 31.57 15.77 -21.02
N ASP A 125 31.53 17.02 -20.58
CA ASP A 125 32.59 18.00 -20.81
C ASP A 125 33.87 17.65 -20.03
N ALA A 126 33.74 17.04 -18.85
CA ALA A 126 34.86 16.58 -18.03
C ALA A 126 35.42 15.20 -18.43
N ALA A 127 34.74 14.47 -19.33
CA ALA A 127 35.15 13.12 -19.73
C ALA A 127 36.45 13.16 -20.53
N THR A 128 37.38 12.27 -20.19
CA THR A 128 38.72 12.23 -20.82
C THR A 128 38.85 11.12 -21.85
N THR A 129 37.87 10.21 -21.91
CA THR A 129 37.88 9.05 -22.79
C THR A 129 36.60 8.94 -23.63
N ASP A 130 36.73 8.48 -24.88
CA ASP A 130 35.58 8.27 -25.78
C ASP A 130 34.56 7.26 -25.22
N LEU A 131 35.02 6.29 -24.42
CA LEU A 131 34.13 5.32 -23.77
C LEU A 131 33.22 5.98 -22.73
N GLU A 132 33.74 6.94 -21.96
CA GLU A 132 32.95 7.70 -20.97
C GLU A 132 31.94 8.61 -21.67
N VAL A 133 32.37 9.33 -22.72
CA VAL A 133 31.49 10.16 -23.54
C VAL A 133 30.32 9.35 -24.09
N ASN A 134 30.58 8.15 -24.63
CA ASN A 134 29.53 7.29 -25.18
C ASN A 134 28.57 6.76 -24.10
N LYS A 135 29.06 6.41 -22.90
CA LYS A 135 28.21 6.00 -21.77
C LYS A 135 27.29 7.13 -21.30
N ILE A 136 27.82 8.35 -21.21
CA ILE A 136 27.06 9.53 -20.78
C ILE A 136 26.03 9.92 -21.84
N ARG A 137 26.39 9.86 -23.13
CA ARG A 137 25.45 10.09 -24.23
C ARG A 137 24.28 9.11 -24.20
N GLY A 138 24.57 7.81 -24.03
CA GLY A 138 23.52 6.80 -23.89
C GLY A 138 22.61 7.02 -22.68
N ALA A 139 23.17 7.54 -21.57
CA ALA A 139 22.39 7.93 -20.40
C ALA A 139 21.49 9.14 -20.68
N LEU A 140 21.99 10.15 -21.40
CA LEU A 140 21.22 11.33 -21.80
C LEU A 140 20.04 10.97 -22.73
N ASP A 141 20.25 10.06 -23.68
CA ASP A 141 19.19 9.60 -24.57
C ASP A 141 18.14 8.77 -23.80
N SER A 142 18.60 7.94 -22.85
CA SER A 142 17.69 7.22 -21.94
C SER A 142 16.87 8.17 -21.06
N LEU A 143 17.46 9.27 -20.59
CA LEU A 143 16.79 10.30 -19.80
C LEU A 143 15.65 10.97 -20.58
N LYS A 144 15.89 11.29 -21.86
CA LYS A 144 14.86 11.88 -22.75
C LYS A 144 13.69 10.94 -22.97
N LEU A 145 13.96 9.63 -23.08
CA LEU A 145 12.92 8.61 -23.22
C LEU A 145 12.17 8.34 -21.90
N GLY A 146 12.83 8.56 -20.76
CA GLY A 146 12.30 8.27 -19.42
C GLY A 146 11.31 9.29 -18.85
N VAL A 147 11.08 10.43 -19.52
CA VAL A 147 10.23 11.53 -19.03
C VAL A 147 8.79 11.07 -18.71
N GLU A 148 8.25 10.13 -19.49
CA GLU A 148 6.89 9.59 -19.29
C GLU A 148 6.77 8.60 -18.11
N SER A 149 7.90 8.16 -17.55
CA SER A 149 7.97 7.11 -16.52
C SER A 149 8.27 7.63 -15.11
N ALA A 150 8.22 8.95 -14.91
CA ALA A 150 8.52 9.58 -13.63
C ALA A 150 7.65 9.02 -12.49
N ILE A 151 8.31 8.56 -11.43
CA ILE A 151 7.66 8.08 -10.21
C ILE A 151 7.57 9.25 -9.24
N HIS A 152 6.34 9.71 -8.99
CA HIS A 152 6.06 10.63 -7.89
C HIS A 152 5.56 9.83 -6.68
N THR A 153 6.36 9.77 -5.62
CA THR A 153 5.92 9.17 -4.35
C THR A 153 5.85 10.24 -3.27
N SER A 154 4.66 10.39 -2.68
CA SER A 154 4.45 11.22 -1.48
C SER A 154 4.68 10.43 -0.19
N SER A 155 5.02 9.14 -0.31
CA SER A 155 5.15 8.18 0.78
C SER A 155 6.44 7.38 0.61
N GLY A 156 7.09 7.00 1.71
CA GLY A 156 8.39 6.33 1.62
C GLY A 156 8.31 4.84 1.35
N VAL A 157 9.47 4.20 1.46
CA VAL A 157 9.70 2.84 0.96
C VAL A 157 8.87 1.81 1.72
N LEU A 158 8.70 1.96 3.04
CA LEU A 158 7.99 0.97 3.85
C LEU A 158 6.50 0.98 3.53
N ALA A 159 5.92 2.17 3.43
CA ALA A 159 4.52 2.34 3.03
C ALA A 159 4.28 1.86 1.58
N PHE A 160 5.24 2.09 0.66
CA PHE A 160 5.17 1.58 -0.70
C PHE A 160 5.18 0.05 -0.76
N CYS A 161 6.11 -0.59 -0.04
CA CYS A 161 6.19 -2.06 0.08
C CYS A 161 4.88 -2.64 0.64
N TRP A 162 4.35 -2.03 1.71
CA TRP A 162 3.08 -2.43 2.31
C TRP A 162 1.90 -2.30 1.33
N ALA A 163 1.82 -1.19 0.61
CA ALA A 163 0.80 -0.98 -0.42
C ALA A 163 0.90 -2.04 -1.53
N LYS A 164 2.09 -2.37 -2.01
CA LYS A 164 2.24 -3.44 -3.01
C LYS A 164 1.82 -4.81 -2.47
N ILE A 165 2.18 -5.15 -1.23
CA ILE A 165 1.73 -6.40 -0.58
C ILE A 165 0.20 -6.46 -0.53
N SER A 166 -0.46 -5.36 -0.18
CA SER A 166 -1.94 -5.32 -0.14
C SER A 166 -2.60 -5.67 -1.48
N THR A 167 -1.93 -5.34 -2.60
CA THR A 167 -2.43 -5.69 -3.93
C THR A 167 -2.27 -7.17 -4.28
N VAL A 168 -1.30 -7.86 -3.65
CA VAL A 168 -1.13 -9.31 -3.81
C VAL A 168 -2.37 -10.03 -3.29
N LEU A 169 -2.76 -9.76 -2.04
CA LEU A 169 -3.94 -10.39 -1.44
C LEU A 169 -5.23 -10.01 -2.19
N SER A 170 -5.36 -8.73 -2.56
CA SER A 170 -6.55 -8.25 -3.26
C SER A 170 -6.77 -8.93 -4.61
N LYS A 171 -5.68 -9.26 -5.31
CA LYS A 171 -5.71 -9.91 -6.63
C LYS A 171 -5.75 -11.43 -6.55
N ARG A 172 -5.36 -12.04 -5.43
CA ARG A 172 -5.47 -13.50 -5.25
C ARG A 172 -6.90 -14.01 -5.41
N SER A 173 -7.89 -13.20 -5.00
CA SER A 173 -9.31 -13.51 -5.17
C SER A 173 -9.91 -13.09 -6.52
N ASP A 174 -9.11 -12.50 -7.43
CA ASP A 174 -9.57 -12.09 -8.75
C ASP A 174 -9.37 -13.26 -9.75
N PRO A 175 -10.44 -13.93 -10.21
CA PRO A 175 -10.34 -15.05 -11.14
C PRO A 175 -9.91 -14.63 -12.56
N THR A 176 -9.72 -13.33 -12.81
CA THR A 176 -9.47 -12.78 -14.14
C THR A 176 -7.98 -12.82 -14.48
N PHE A 177 -7.49 -13.95 -15.01
CA PHE A 177 -6.18 -14.01 -15.65
C PHE A 177 -6.23 -13.31 -17.02
N LYS A 178 -5.95 -12.00 -17.06
CA LYS A 178 -5.73 -11.28 -18.33
C LYS A 178 -4.30 -11.53 -18.82
N LEU A 179 -4.15 -12.43 -19.78
CA LEU A 179 -2.94 -12.55 -20.59
C LEU A 179 -2.90 -11.37 -21.58
N GLU A 180 -2.33 -10.25 -21.17
CA GLU A 180 -2.11 -9.14 -22.11
C GLU A 180 -0.83 -9.37 -22.91
N VAL A 181 -0.97 -9.73 -24.18
CA VAL A 181 0.09 -9.68 -25.19
C VAL A 181 -0.09 -8.37 -25.96
N GLY A 182 0.54 -7.30 -25.48
CA GLY A 182 0.46 -5.98 -26.11
C GLY A 182 1.32 -4.96 -25.37
N LYS A 183 1.79 -3.92 -26.08
CA LYS A 183 2.60 -2.82 -25.54
C LYS A 183 1.94 -2.24 -24.29
N GLY A 184 2.33 -2.73 -23.12
CA GLY A 184 1.91 -2.16 -21.86
C GLY A 184 2.35 -0.70 -21.87
N LYS A 185 1.39 0.23 -21.77
CA LYS A 185 1.70 1.60 -21.31
C LYS A 185 2.62 1.44 -20.11
N ALA A 186 3.79 2.08 -20.14
CA ALA A 186 4.76 2.03 -19.06
C ALA A 186 4.00 2.13 -17.75
N ALA A 187 3.99 1.03 -16.99
CA ALA A 187 3.12 0.91 -15.84
C ALA A 187 3.47 2.05 -14.90
N SER A 188 2.58 3.04 -14.74
CA SER A 188 2.76 4.05 -13.71
C SER A 188 2.99 3.28 -12.43
N HIS A 189 4.12 3.49 -11.77
CA HIS A 189 4.52 2.72 -10.58
C HIS A 189 3.65 3.02 -9.35
N THR A 190 2.44 3.52 -9.56
CA THR A 190 1.43 3.81 -8.55
C THR A 190 1.11 2.54 -7.74
N ALA A 191 1.18 2.66 -6.42
CA ALA A 191 0.74 1.64 -5.48
C ALA A 191 -0.39 2.23 -4.65
N THR A 192 -1.60 1.72 -4.85
CA THR A 192 -2.76 2.09 -4.02
C THR A 192 -2.84 1.11 -2.87
N LEU A 193 -2.76 1.61 -1.64
CA LEU A 193 -2.96 0.80 -0.44
C LEU A 193 -4.40 0.28 -0.41
N VAL A 194 -4.56 -1.04 -0.41
CA VAL A 194 -5.83 -1.70 -0.10
C VAL A 194 -5.78 -2.12 1.36
N ARG A 195 -6.71 -1.64 2.18
CA ARG A 195 -6.77 -2.02 3.59
C ARG A 195 -7.31 -3.45 3.72
N PRO A 196 -6.76 -4.28 4.64
CA PRO A 196 -7.25 -5.64 4.85
C PRO A 196 -8.71 -5.62 5.31
N LYS A 197 -9.53 -6.55 4.82
CA LYS A 197 -10.96 -6.60 5.15
C LYS A 197 -11.24 -7.25 6.49
N ASN A 198 -10.37 -8.17 6.88
CA ASN A 198 -10.46 -8.97 8.08
C ASN A 198 -9.09 -9.15 8.72
N GLU A 199 -9.10 -9.69 9.94
CA GLU A 199 -7.89 -9.88 10.74
C GLU A 199 -6.92 -10.90 10.13
N ALA A 200 -7.43 -11.93 9.45
CA ALA A 200 -6.59 -12.94 8.81
C ALA A 200 -5.78 -12.34 7.64
N GLU A 201 -6.42 -11.53 6.80
CA GLU A 201 -5.74 -10.78 5.73
C GLU A 201 -4.66 -9.85 6.30
N PHE A 202 -4.91 -9.23 7.46
CA PHE A 202 -3.91 -8.37 8.11
C PHE A 202 -2.68 -9.16 8.56
N TYR A 203 -2.85 -10.30 9.23
CA TYR A 203 -1.71 -11.13 9.64
C TYR A 203 -0.96 -11.75 8.47
N GLU A 204 -1.67 -12.10 7.40
CA GLU A 204 -1.02 -12.54 6.17
C GLU A 204 -0.18 -11.41 5.54
N MET A 205 -0.70 -10.18 5.47
CA MET A 205 0.07 -9.02 5.01
C MET A 205 1.35 -8.81 5.82
N ILE A 206 1.28 -8.99 7.15
CA ILE A 206 2.46 -8.93 8.03
C ILE A 206 3.48 -10.00 7.64
N HIS A 207 3.05 -11.24 7.42
CA HIS A 207 3.93 -12.33 7.02
C HIS A 207 4.64 -12.03 5.69
N LEU A 208 3.89 -11.60 4.66
CA LEU A 208 4.46 -11.23 3.36
C LEU A 208 5.41 -10.03 3.47
N PHE A 209 5.14 -9.09 4.37
CA PHE A 209 6.02 -7.95 4.63
C PHE A 209 7.36 -8.36 5.25
N ILE A 210 7.34 -9.28 6.22
CA ILE A 210 8.58 -9.83 6.80
C ILE A 210 9.40 -10.50 5.71
N MET A 211 8.80 -11.37 4.90
CA MET A 211 9.51 -12.07 3.82
C MET A 211 10.13 -11.09 2.82
N LEU A 212 9.36 -10.09 2.36
CA LEU A 212 9.85 -9.10 1.42
C LEU A 212 11.01 -8.28 1.98
N THR A 213 10.88 -7.80 3.22
CA THR A 213 11.88 -6.93 3.86
C THR A 213 13.20 -7.67 4.06
N VAL A 214 13.13 -8.96 4.45
CA VAL A 214 14.30 -9.83 4.60
C VAL A 214 14.92 -10.17 3.25
N ALA A 215 14.10 -10.49 2.24
CA ALA A 215 14.58 -10.81 0.89
C ALA A 215 15.28 -9.62 0.21
N LEU A 216 14.76 -8.40 0.42
CA LEU A 216 15.40 -7.16 -0.03
C LEU A 216 16.66 -6.82 0.80
N GLY A 217 16.88 -7.44 1.94
CA GLY A 217 18.01 -7.11 2.82
C GLY A 217 17.88 -5.76 3.52
N MET A 218 16.67 -5.19 3.61
CA MET A 218 16.43 -3.89 4.27
C MET A 218 16.53 -3.99 5.80
N ALA A 219 16.14 -5.12 6.37
CA ALA A 219 16.26 -5.42 7.79
C ALA A 219 16.31 -6.93 8.02
N SER A 220 16.92 -7.35 9.14
CA SER A 220 16.93 -8.76 9.53
C SER A 220 15.57 -9.20 10.06
N ALA A 221 15.28 -10.50 9.95
CA ALA A 221 14.02 -11.08 10.44
C ALA A 221 13.75 -10.74 11.91
N THR A 222 14.79 -10.74 12.76
CA THR A 222 14.68 -10.39 14.18
C THR A 222 14.26 -8.94 14.38
N ILE A 223 14.83 -8.00 13.63
CA ILE A 223 14.50 -6.57 13.76
C ILE A 223 13.07 -6.30 13.28
N VAL A 224 12.67 -6.83 12.12
CA VAL A 224 11.31 -6.65 11.59
C VAL A 224 10.29 -7.29 12.52
N SER A 225 10.58 -8.49 13.04
CA SER A 225 9.67 -9.19 13.96
C SER A 225 9.53 -8.45 15.29
N LYS A 226 10.64 -7.92 15.84
CA LYS A 226 10.59 -7.11 17.06
C LYS A 226 9.82 -5.82 16.87
N PHE A 227 10.01 -5.15 15.73
CA PHE A 227 9.24 -3.97 15.36
C PHE A 227 7.73 -4.25 15.31
N LEU A 228 7.32 -5.38 14.71
CA LEU A 228 5.92 -5.79 14.67
C LEU A 228 5.41 -6.19 16.06
N ASP A 229 6.24 -6.80 16.91
CA ASP A 229 5.88 -7.07 18.31
C ASP A 229 5.60 -5.78 19.08
N ASP A 230 6.44 -4.78 18.90
CA ASP A 230 6.29 -3.48 19.53
C ASP A 230 5.08 -2.71 18.99
N VAL A 231 4.93 -2.63 17.67
CA VAL A 231 3.91 -1.75 17.09
C VAL A 231 2.54 -2.43 17.01
N VAL A 232 2.49 -3.65 16.47
CA VAL A 232 1.24 -4.35 16.19
C VAL A 232 0.79 -5.16 17.39
N TYR A 233 1.63 -6.11 17.84
CA TYR A 233 1.21 -7.05 18.88
C TYR A 233 1.09 -6.39 20.25
N SER A 234 1.89 -5.37 20.56
CA SER A 234 1.73 -4.57 21.78
C SER A 234 0.38 -3.85 21.82
N ALA A 235 -0.05 -3.24 20.70
CA ALA A 235 -1.37 -2.61 20.61
C ALA A 235 -2.49 -3.63 20.86
N ILE A 236 -2.38 -4.82 20.26
CA ILE A 236 -3.35 -5.91 20.46
C ILE A 236 -3.34 -6.39 21.92
N ARG A 237 -2.17 -6.50 22.57
CA ARG A 237 -2.05 -6.84 24.01
C ARG A 237 -2.73 -5.79 24.89
N MET A 238 -2.69 -4.52 24.49
CA MET A 238 -3.43 -3.42 25.12
C MET A 238 -4.95 -3.43 24.80
N LYS A 239 -5.47 -4.50 24.20
CA LYS A 239 -6.88 -4.69 23.85
C LYS A 239 -7.40 -3.77 22.75
N GLU A 240 -6.50 -3.22 21.93
CA GLU A 240 -6.89 -2.53 20.71
C GLU A 240 -7.36 -3.51 19.63
N SER A 241 -8.24 -3.04 18.75
CA SER A 241 -8.63 -3.82 17.58
C SER A 241 -7.49 -3.93 16.56
N TRP A 242 -7.45 -5.01 15.78
CA TRP A 242 -6.47 -5.18 14.69
C TRP A 242 -6.49 -4.03 13.68
N LYS A 243 -7.65 -3.37 13.50
CA LYS A 243 -7.82 -2.18 12.65
C LYS A 243 -6.99 -1.01 13.15
N VAL A 244 -6.98 -0.79 14.46
CA VAL A 244 -6.15 0.24 15.11
C VAL A 244 -4.69 -0.15 15.00
N ALA A 245 -4.34 -1.41 15.22
CA ALA A 245 -2.97 -1.89 15.07
C ALA A 245 -2.44 -1.71 13.63
N HIS A 246 -3.27 -1.96 12.61
CA HIS A 246 -2.94 -1.69 11.21
C HIS A 246 -2.67 -0.20 10.95
N GLU A 247 -3.54 0.70 11.40
CA GLU A 247 -3.30 2.13 11.18
C GLU A 247 -2.11 2.63 12.00
N LEU A 248 -1.86 2.07 13.18
CA LEU A 248 -0.66 2.38 13.96
C LEU A 248 0.61 1.97 13.20
N LEU A 249 0.62 0.79 12.58
CA LEU A 249 1.73 0.35 11.72
C LEU A 249 1.98 1.33 10.57
N MET A 250 0.92 1.79 9.90
CA MET A 250 1.04 2.79 8.83
C MET A 250 1.61 4.13 9.32
N LEU A 251 1.25 4.57 10.52
CA LEU A 251 1.81 5.78 11.12
C LEU A 251 3.30 5.59 11.43
N TYR A 252 3.71 4.45 11.97
CA TYR A 252 5.14 4.17 12.20
C TYR A 252 5.94 4.07 10.89
N PHE A 253 5.37 3.54 9.81
CA PHE A 253 6.02 3.61 8.49
C PHE A 253 6.23 5.06 8.06
N ARG A 254 5.20 5.90 8.21
CA ARG A 254 5.32 7.34 7.90
C ARG A 254 6.40 8.01 8.74
N GLU A 255 6.45 7.76 10.04
CA GLU A 255 7.45 8.37 10.93
C GLU A 255 8.89 7.93 10.59
N ILE A 256 9.09 6.66 10.24
CA ILE A 256 10.40 6.14 9.81
C ILE A 256 10.79 6.74 8.46
N ASP A 257 9.87 6.70 7.49
CA ASP A 257 10.13 7.10 6.11
C ASP A 257 10.33 8.61 5.95
N LEU A 258 9.63 9.42 6.75
CA LEU A 258 9.70 10.89 6.68
C LEU A 258 10.67 11.51 7.70
N ASP A 259 11.41 10.71 8.47
CA ASP A 259 12.35 11.25 9.44
C ASP A 259 13.49 12.04 8.75
N PRO A 260 13.55 13.38 8.91
CA PRO A 260 14.56 14.20 8.24
C PRO A 260 15.98 13.86 8.72
N MET A 261 16.13 13.34 9.95
CA MET A 261 17.43 12.99 10.53
C MET A 261 17.82 11.52 10.28
N ARG A 262 16.92 10.69 9.73
CA ARG A 262 17.11 9.24 9.55
C ARG A 262 17.61 8.51 10.81
N LEU A 263 17.22 9.03 11.97
CA LEU A 263 17.54 8.45 13.27
C LEU A 263 16.52 7.38 13.64
N MET A 264 15.28 7.50 13.17
CA MET A 264 14.23 6.53 13.39
C MET A 264 14.31 5.39 12.38
N HIS A 265 14.35 4.17 12.89
CA HIS A 265 14.33 2.93 12.11
C HIS A 265 13.61 1.83 12.90
N MET A 266 13.29 0.70 12.25
CA MET A 266 12.54 -0.40 12.87
C MET A 266 13.10 -0.89 14.21
N GLY A 267 14.41 -0.76 14.43
CA GLY A 267 15.07 -1.19 15.67
C GLY A 267 14.98 -0.22 16.85
N ASN A 268 14.45 1.00 16.66
CA ASN A 268 14.46 2.03 17.72
C ASN A 268 13.20 2.90 17.76
N VAL A 269 12.07 2.36 17.31
CA VAL A 269 10.81 3.08 17.09
C VAL A 269 10.22 3.77 18.33
N TYR A 270 10.65 3.42 19.54
CA TYR A 270 10.20 4.07 20.77
C TYR A 270 11.13 5.15 21.31
N ARG A 271 12.31 5.35 20.70
CA ARG A 271 13.34 6.26 21.22
C ARG A 271 12.88 7.72 21.26
N ARG A 272 11.94 8.12 20.40
CA ARG A 272 11.43 9.50 20.32
C ARG A 272 10.25 9.80 21.26
N GLY A 273 9.67 8.81 21.92
CA GLY A 273 8.41 9.00 22.66
C GLY A 273 7.21 9.27 21.73
N GLY A 274 6.06 9.66 22.29
CA GLY A 274 4.86 9.98 21.50
C GLY A 274 3.97 8.79 21.11
N GLN A 275 4.20 7.62 21.71
CA GLN A 275 3.43 6.40 21.47
C GLN A 275 1.91 6.61 21.66
N ASP A 276 1.52 7.31 22.73
CA ASP A 276 0.11 7.58 23.03
C ASP A 276 -0.55 8.49 22.00
N THR A 277 0.22 9.46 21.48
CA THR A 277 -0.25 10.36 20.42
C THR A 277 -0.48 9.59 19.12
N LEU A 278 0.48 8.74 18.73
CA LEU A 278 0.36 7.88 17.55
C LEU A 278 -0.79 6.88 17.71
N LEU A 279 -0.96 6.31 18.90
CA LEU A 279 -2.06 5.40 19.18
C LEU A 279 -3.41 6.12 19.11
N SER A 280 -3.51 7.34 19.66
CA SER A 280 -4.72 8.15 19.54
C SER A 280 -5.04 8.50 18.08
N GLU A 281 -4.04 8.80 17.26
CA GLU A 281 -4.23 9.03 15.84
C GLU A 281 -4.65 7.76 15.09
N ALA A 282 -4.04 6.62 15.41
CA ALA A 282 -4.41 5.33 14.86
C ALA A 282 -5.87 4.98 15.14
N ARG A 283 -6.38 5.27 16.36
CA ARG A 283 -7.80 5.10 16.69
C ARG A 283 -8.71 5.97 15.81
N ARG A 284 -8.33 7.23 15.57
CA ARG A 284 -9.08 8.12 14.65
C ARG A 284 -9.06 7.57 13.23
N ASN A 285 -7.89 7.20 12.72
CA ASN A 285 -7.74 6.64 11.38
C ASN A 285 -8.54 5.35 11.22
N ALA A 286 -8.51 4.46 12.22
CA ALA A 286 -9.26 3.22 12.18
C ALA A 286 -10.77 3.48 12.14
N ALA A 287 -11.26 4.42 12.96
CA ALA A 287 -12.64 4.86 12.94
C ALA A 287 -13.03 5.59 11.64
N ALA A 288 -12.06 6.10 10.88
CA ALA A 288 -12.27 6.81 9.63
C ALA A 288 -12.32 5.84 8.43
N PHE A 289 -11.35 4.93 8.36
CA PHE A 289 -11.14 4.05 7.21
C PHE A 289 -11.84 2.68 7.31
N PHE A 290 -12.18 2.20 8.52
CA PHE A 290 -12.85 0.90 8.72
C PHE A 290 -14.31 1.02 9.18
N ARG A 291 -14.98 2.13 8.83
CA ARG A 291 -16.41 2.35 9.13
C ARG A 291 -17.27 1.25 8.53
N ALA A 292 -18.33 0.86 9.24
CA ALA A 292 -19.38 0.01 8.68
C ALA A 292 -20.03 0.75 7.49
N GLY A 293 -19.64 0.39 6.27
CA GLY A 293 -20.00 1.11 5.04
C GLY A 293 -18.90 1.20 3.98
N GLY A 294 -17.64 0.85 4.30
CA GLY A 294 -16.62 0.51 3.29
C GLY A 294 -16.21 1.62 2.31
N GLY A 295 -16.22 2.89 2.72
CA GLY A 295 -15.66 3.98 1.93
C GLY A 295 -14.25 4.36 2.40
N ASN A 296 -13.28 4.34 1.48
CA ASN A 296 -12.00 5.03 1.69
C ASN A 296 -12.26 6.54 1.77
N LEU A 297 -11.67 7.23 2.74
CA LEU A 297 -11.62 8.69 2.71
C LEU A 297 -10.60 9.11 1.65
N GLN A 298 -11.06 9.82 0.61
CA GLN A 298 -10.19 10.71 -0.14
C GLN A 298 -9.90 11.92 0.74
N LEU A 299 -8.62 12.30 0.80
CA LEU A 299 -8.15 13.54 1.39
C LEU A 299 -8.93 14.71 0.75
N GLU A 300 -9.41 15.65 1.56
CA GLU A 300 -10.24 16.78 1.13
C GLU A 300 -9.70 17.48 -0.12
N GLY A 301 -10.54 17.60 -1.16
CA GLY A 301 -10.23 18.44 -2.31
C GLY A 301 -10.79 18.04 -3.68
N ALA A 302 -11.51 16.92 -3.84
CA ALA A 302 -12.12 16.58 -5.12
C ALA A 302 -13.56 16.12 -4.94
N ILE A 303 -14.51 16.99 -5.30
CA ILE A 303 -15.87 16.59 -5.64
C ILE A 303 -15.75 15.87 -6.98
N ASP A 304 -15.80 14.54 -6.97
CA ASP A 304 -16.26 13.78 -8.13
C ASP A 304 -16.98 12.52 -7.69
N THR A 305 -18.30 12.63 -7.73
CA THR A 305 -19.25 11.52 -7.65
C THR A 305 -19.02 10.53 -8.78
N ILE A 306 -18.46 9.34 -8.50
CA ILE A 306 -18.71 8.17 -9.36
C ILE A 306 -18.96 6.90 -8.53
N LYS A 307 -20.11 6.30 -8.85
CA LYS A 307 -20.71 5.06 -8.36
C LYS A 307 -19.96 3.85 -8.92
N ASP A 308 -19.84 2.80 -8.13
CA ASP A 308 -20.00 1.42 -8.62
C ASP A 308 -20.46 0.50 -7.49
N THR A 309 -21.78 0.45 -7.30
CA THR A 309 -22.45 -0.65 -6.61
C THR A 309 -23.39 -1.23 -7.65
N LYS A 310 -23.32 -2.54 -7.89
CA LYS A 310 -24.25 -3.28 -8.77
C LYS A 310 -25.64 -2.65 -8.66
N THR A 311 -26.14 -2.09 -9.76
CA THR A 311 -27.40 -1.34 -9.78
C THR A 311 -28.57 -2.30 -9.52
N ILE A 312 -28.83 -2.58 -8.25
CA ILE A 312 -30.05 -3.27 -7.82
C ILE A 312 -31.19 -2.35 -8.27
N LYS A 313 -32.03 -2.82 -9.19
CA LYS A 313 -33.18 -2.06 -9.66
C LYS A 313 -34.29 -2.15 -8.60
N PRO A 314 -34.94 -1.03 -8.25
CA PRO A 314 -36.07 -1.06 -7.33
C PRO A 314 -37.20 -1.89 -7.95
N ASN A 315 -37.74 -2.85 -7.19
CA ASN A 315 -38.85 -3.69 -7.62
C ASN A 315 -40.24 -3.07 -7.34
N GLY A 316 -40.27 -1.86 -6.77
CA GLY A 316 -41.49 -1.11 -6.44
C GLY A 316 -42.07 -1.40 -5.06
N ASN A 317 -41.60 -2.44 -4.36
CA ASN A 317 -42.12 -2.84 -3.06
C ASN A 317 -41.35 -2.18 -1.91
N GLY A 318 -42.06 -1.85 -0.83
CA GLY A 318 -41.48 -1.40 0.44
C GLY A 318 -41.39 -2.52 1.47
N ASP A 319 -40.78 -2.23 2.61
CA ASP A 319 -40.77 -3.15 3.76
C ASP A 319 -41.92 -2.81 4.71
N ASP A 320 -42.99 -3.61 4.68
CA ASP A 320 -44.18 -3.44 5.53
C ASP A 320 -43.89 -3.58 7.03
N LYS A 321 -42.75 -4.18 7.40
CA LYS A 321 -42.31 -4.28 8.80
C LYS A 321 -41.54 -3.04 9.26
N SER A 322 -41.21 -2.13 8.35
CA SER A 322 -40.42 -0.95 8.68
C SER A 322 -41.26 0.07 9.45
N LYS A 323 -40.76 0.46 10.62
CA LYS A 323 -41.36 1.54 11.44
C LYS A 323 -41.08 2.93 10.87
N ARG A 324 -40.43 3.04 9.72
CA ARG A 324 -40.10 4.30 9.06
C ARG A 324 -40.60 4.32 7.61
N PRO A 325 -41.36 5.35 7.22
CA PRO A 325 -41.80 5.52 5.84
C PRO A 325 -40.66 6.01 4.93
N CYS A 326 -40.68 5.60 3.67
CA CYS A 326 -39.68 5.93 2.67
C CYS A 326 -39.82 7.38 2.17
N ALA A 327 -38.77 8.18 2.31
CA ALA A 327 -38.78 9.57 1.84
C ALA A 327 -38.75 9.70 0.31
N ASP A 328 -38.07 8.79 -0.40
CA ASP A 328 -37.99 8.83 -1.87
C ASP A 328 -39.33 8.42 -2.51
N PHE A 329 -40.00 7.40 -1.96
CA PHE A 329 -41.38 7.02 -2.34
C PHE A 329 -42.34 8.21 -2.22
N ASN A 330 -42.34 8.89 -1.05
CA ASN A 330 -43.20 10.05 -0.81
C ASN A 330 -42.87 11.27 -1.67
N ALA A 331 -41.70 11.28 -2.32
CA ALA A 331 -41.28 12.32 -3.25
C ALA A 331 -41.43 11.91 -4.72
N GLY A 332 -41.99 10.73 -5.01
CA GLY A 332 -42.16 10.21 -6.38
C GLY A 332 -40.84 9.86 -7.08
N ARG A 333 -39.76 9.59 -6.31
CA ARG A 333 -38.43 9.27 -6.84
C ARG A 333 -38.08 7.80 -6.66
N PRO A 334 -37.17 7.25 -7.49
CA PRO A 334 -36.67 5.89 -7.30
C PRO A 334 -35.99 5.71 -5.94
N CYS A 335 -36.37 4.65 -5.21
CA CYS A 335 -35.81 4.31 -3.91
C CYS A 335 -34.32 3.98 -4.01
N LYS A 336 -33.51 4.57 -3.12
CA LYS A 336 -32.04 4.40 -3.11
C LYS A 336 -31.55 3.33 -2.14
N GLN A 337 -32.31 3.06 -1.07
CA GLN A 337 -31.95 2.07 -0.06
C GLN A 337 -32.77 0.80 -0.28
N LEU A 338 -32.14 -0.14 -0.98
CA LEU A 338 -32.76 -1.40 -1.40
C LEU A 338 -32.14 -2.59 -0.68
N LYS A 339 -32.97 -3.57 -0.35
CA LYS A 339 -32.56 -4.92 0.03
C LYS A 339 -32.02 -5.67 -1.19
N PRO A 340 -31.35 -6.82 -1.00
CA PRO A 340 -30.82 -7.63 -2.11
C PRO A 340 -31.86 -8.08 -3.14
N ASP A 341 -33.13 -8.19 -2.75
CA ASP A 341 -34.27 -8.55 -3.61
C ASP A 341 -34.85 -7.36 -4.41
N GLY A 342 -34.29 -6.16 -4.25
CA GLY A 342 -34.75 -4.93 -4.89
C GLY A 342 -35.90 -4.21 -4.17
N SER A 343 -36.37 -4.71 -3.02
CA SER A 343 -37.38 -4.00 -2.21
C SER A 343 -36.76 -2.88 -1.39
N CYS A 344 -37.50 -1.81 -1.12
CA CYS A 344 -37.02 -0.73 -0.27
C CYS A 344 -36.93 -1.20 1.20
N VAL A 345 -35.88 -0.77 1.91
CA VAL A 345 -35.71 -1.05 3.36
C VAL A 345 -36.75 -0.30 4.23
N PHE A 346 -37.43 0.68 3.65
CA PHE A 346 -38.45 1.49 4.31
C PHE A 346 -39.86 1.15 3.82
N ALA A 347 -40.86 1.45 4.64
CA ALA A 347 -42.26 1.23 4.29
C ALA A 347 -42.69 2.23 3.20
N HIS A 348 -43.40 1.76 2.18
CA HIS A 348 -44.03 2.63 1.19
C HIS A 348 -45.35 3.18 1.73
N ALA A 349 -45.24 4.03 2.74
CA ALA A 349 -46.36 4.62 3.45
C ALA A 349 -46.16 6.14 3.61
N CYS A 350 -47.24 6.87 3.86
CA CYS A 350 -47.21 8.32 3.98
C CYS A 350 -46.29 8.79 5.12
N ASN A 351 -45.31 9.65 4.80
CA ASN A 351 -44.35 10.20 5.76
C ASN A 351 -44.76 11.57 6.34
N GLN A 352 -46.03 11.97 6.22
CA GLN A 352 -46.53 13.20 6.84
C GLN A 352 -46.52 13.06 8.37
N PHE A 353 -45.83 13.95 9.07
CA PHE A 353 -45.85 13.99 10.54
C PHE A 353 -47.23 14.41 11.05
N VAL A 354 -47.68 13.78 12.13
CA VAL A 354 -48.99 14.05 12.77
C VAL A 354 -48.83 14.23 14.27
N SER A 355 -49.65 15.10 14.87
CA SER A 355 -49.55 15.44 16.30
C SER A 355 -50.16 14.40 17.24
N ASP A 356 -51.02 13.50 16.75
CA ASP A 356 -51.83 12.60 17.56
C ASP A 356 -51.32 11.15 17.62
N LYS A 357 -50.12 10.88 17.07
CA LYS A 357 -49.48 9.55 17.09
C LYS A 357 -48.17 9.49 17.89
N GLY A 358 -48.00 10.41 18.85
CA GLY A 358 -46.83 10.47 19.73
C GLY A 358 -45.55 10.99 19.06
N PRO A 359 -44.42 10.99 19.78
CA PRO A 359 -43.14 11.50 19.27
C PRO A 359 -42.71 10.78 18.00
N ASN A 360 -42.34 11.54 16.96
CA ASN A 360 -42.03 11.03 15.62
C ASN A 360 -43.18 10.27 14.92
N GLY A 361 -44.44 10.52 15.29
CA GLY A 361 -45.61 9.91 14.67
C GLY A 361 -45.79 10.32 13.21
N TYR A 362 -46.03 9.35 12.33
CA TYR A 362 -46.36 9.54 10.92
C TYR A 362 -47.79 9.11 10.61
N CYS A 363 -48.38 9.69 9.57
CA CYS A 363 -49.67 9.27 9.03
C CYS A 363 -49.70 7.76 8.75
N PHE A 364 -48.68 7.22 8.07
CA PHE A 364 -48.57 5.79 7.73
C PHE A 364 -49.69 5.24 6.84
N GLY A 365 -50.48 6.10 6.19
CA GLY A 365 -51.49 5.66 5.23
C GLY A 365 -50.87 5.16 3.92
N ASP A 366 -51.63 4.34 3.18
CA ASP A 366 -51.27 3.80 1.87
C ASP A 366 -51.47 4.86 0.76
N HIS A 367 -50.66 5.92 0.83
CA HIS A 367 -50.60 7.02 -0.14
C HIS A 367 -49.27 7.78 0.00
N VAL A 368 -48.90 8.55 -1.02
CA VAL A 368 -47.76 9.47 -0.96
C VAL A 368 -48.14 10.76 -0.24
N ARG A 369 -47.16 11.43 0.39
CA ARG A 369 -47.36 12.67 1.15
C ARG A 369 -48.18 13.75 0.44
N PRO A 370 -47.99 14.04 -0.87
CA PRO A 370 -48.82 15.02 -1.57
C PRO A 370 -50.32 14.71 -1.55
N ASP A 371 -50.67 13.42 -1.51
CA ASP A 371 -52.06 12.95 -1.49
C ASP A 371 -52.60 12.75 -0.06
N CYS A 372 -51.88 13.26 0.95
CA CYS A 372 -52.21 13.04 2.34
C CYS A 372 -53.47 13.83 2.74
N LYS A 373 -54.58 13.11 2.92
CA LYS A 373 -55.87 13.62 3.40
C LYS A 373 -56.01 13.62 4.93
N TYR A 374 -54.91 13.52 5.67
CA TYR A 374 -54.95 13.66 7.13
C TYR A 374 -55.49 15.05 7.49
N ASP A 375 -56.13 15.17 8.64
CA ASP A 375 -56.66 16.44 9.14
C ASP A 375 -55.54 17.51 9.19
N ASP A 376 -55.76 18.64 8.51
CA ASP A 376 -54.79 19.71 8.38
C ASP A 376 -54.43 20.34 9.73
N ALA A 377 -55.36 20.34 10.70
CA ALA A 377 -55.09 20.82 12.06
C ALA A 377 -54.10 19.93 12.82
N LYS A 378 -53.90 18.69 12.36
CA LYS A 378 -53.02 17.70 13.00
C LYS A 378 -51.72 17.45 12.24
N LYS A 379 -51.57 18.00 11.03
CA LYS A 379 -50.34 17.88 10.24
C LYS A 379 -49.23 18.74 10.84
N LEU A 380 -48.07 18.13 11.04
CA LEU A 380 -46.87 18.85 11.50
C LEU A 380 -45.84 18.98 10.38
N LYS A 381 -45.11 20.10 10.37
CA LYS A 381 -43.98 20.30 9.43
C LYS A 381 -42.71 19.55 9.87
N ALA A 382 -42.63 19.19 11.15
CA ALA A 382 -41.52 18.53 11.81
C ALA A 382 -42.07 17.53 12.85
N PRO A 383 -41.29 16.55 13.32
CA PRO A 383 -41.77 15.61 14.33
C PRO A 383 -42.25 16.34 15.59
N ALA A 384 -43.35 15.84 16.18
CA ALA A 384 -43.75 16.23 17.53
C ALA A 384 -42.59 15.88 18.49
N LYS A 385 -42.21 16.85 19.33
CA LYS A 385 -41.17 16.68 20.34
C LYS A 385 -41.62 15.71 21.44
#